data_AF-A0A1F3BT11-F1
#
_entry.id   AF-A0A1F3BT11-F1
#
_cell.length_a   1.000
_cell.length_b   1.000
_cell.length_c   1.000
_cell.angle_alpha   90.00
_cell.angle_beta   90.00
_cell.angle_gamma   90.00
#
_symmetry.space_group_name_H-M   'P 1'
#
loop_
_entity.id
_entity.type
_entity.pdbx_description
1 polymer ?
#
loop_
_entity_poly.entity_id
_entity_poly.type
_entity_poly.pdbx_seq_one_letter_code
_entity_poly.pdbx_strand_id
1 'polypeptide(L)'
;MSKIAHELTRKEMKGPDRFQLAAADAASWMAKRQKQLVLAAVALLGLAAIAVGASYVMDSGREEAGGLLYKALDAASGEVSSVPLPNFDRPLYKTLDEKERAVIDAASKVRERHAGTRAATTATLLEADAHLALGEWDKAIAAYQSYLASSPADDSLRFGGLDGMARAQEGKGDLAAAAATFENASAISFFKDRATLERARVLARAGKKDDAKKALEAIAKESPLAGEAQERLARLGAK
;
A
#
# COMPACT_ATOMS: atom_id res chain seq x y z
N MET A 1 -11.83 -68.54 17.50
CA MET A 1 -13.18 -68.03 17.84
C MET A 1 -13.75 -67.38 16.59
N SER A 2 -14.61 -68.11 15.87
CA SER A 2 -15.11 -67.69 14.55
C SER A 2 -16.29 -66.73 14.71
N LYS A 3 -16.23 -65.58 14.03
CA LYS A 3 -17.31 -64.58 14.01
C LYS A 3 -18.50 -65.18 13.25
N ILE A 4 -19.63 -65.33 13.94
CA ILE A 4 -20.90 -65.70 13.30
C ILE A 4 -21.29 -64.56 12.35
N ALA A 5 -21.28 -64.83 11.05
CA ALA A 5 -21.89 -63.96 10.06
C ALA A 5 -23.41 -64.04 10.29
N HIS A 6 -24.03 -62.90 10.60
CA HIS A 6 -25.47 -62.82 10.77
C HIS A 6 -26.13 -62.92 9.38
N GLU A 7 -26.65 -64.10 9.03
CA GLU A 7 -27.37 -64.30 7.77
C GLU A 7 -28.80 -63.74 7.90
N LEU A 8 -29.10 -62.70 7.12
CA LEU A 8 -30.40 -62.05 7.07
C LEU A 8 -31.47 -63.02 6.55
N THR A 9 -32.60 -63.09 7.25
CA THR A 9 -33.71 -64.01 6.91
C THR A 9 -34.43 -63.56 5.62
N ARG A 10 -35.06 -64.50 4.89
CA ARG A 10 -35.87 -64.21 3.67
C ARG A 10 -36.98 -63.17 3.86
N LYS A 11 -37.38 -62.90 5.10
CA LYS A 11 -38.38 -61.90 5.48
C LYS A 11 -37.75 -60.51 5.66
N GLU A 12 -36.52 -60.43 6.16
CA GLU A 12 -35.73 -59.20 6.28
C GLU A 12 -35.24 -58.69 4.93
N MET A 13 -34.97 -59.59 3.97
CA MET A 13 -34.66 -59.22 2.57
C MET A 13 -35.85 -58.64 1.78
N LYS A 14 -37.08 -58.70 2.32
CA LYS A 14 -38.29 -58.15 1.70
C LYS A 14 -38.74 -56.81 2.30
N GLY A 15 -38.13 -56.37 3.40
CA GLY A 15 -38.37 -55.06 3.98
C GLY A 15 -37.57 -53.96 3.27
N PRO A 16 -37.95 -52.68 3.39
CA PRO A 16 -37.15 -51.59 2.87
C PRO A 16 -35.75 -51.66 3.49
N ASP A 17 -34.73 -51.65 2.64
CA ASP A 17 -33.34 -51.68 3.11
C ASP A 17 -32.99 -50.41 3.91
N ARG A 18 -31.85 -50.42 4.59
CA ARG A 18 -31.42 -49.29 5.44
C ARG A 18 -31.25 -47.98 4.68
N PHE A 19 -30.93 -48.04 3.38
CA PHE A 19 -30.82 -46.85 2.54
C PHE A 19 -32.21 -46.31 2.20
N GLN A 20 -33.18 -47.18 1.89
CA GLN A 20 -34.57 -46.79 1.66
C GLN A 20 -35.21 -46.17 2.91
N LEU A 21 -34.94 -46.71 4.10
CA LEU A 21 -35.40 -46.12 5.37
C LEU A 21 -34.75 -44.77 5.64
N ALA A 22 -33.43 -44.67 5.49
CA ALA A 22 -32.73 -43.39 5.64
C ALA A 22 -33.20 -42.34 4.62
N ALA A 23 -33.48 -42.76 3.39
CA ALA A 23 -34.02 -41.89 2.34
C ALA A 23 -35.45 -41.44 2.65
N ALA A 24 -36.31 -42.33 3.14
CA ALA A 24 -37.68 -42.01 3.55
C ALA A 24 -37.70 -41.06 4.75
N ASP A 25 -36.83 -41.27 5.73
CA ASP A 25 -36.68 -40.38 6.89
C ASP A 25 -36.18 -38.99 6.47
N ALA A 26 -35.15 -38.94 5.61
CA ALA A 26 -34.66 -37.68 5.05
C ALA A 26 -35.73 -36.95 4.22
N ALA A 27 -36.49 -37.68 3.40
CA ALA A 27 -37.58 -37.11 2.60
C ALA A 27 -38.71 -36.57 3.47
N SER A 28 -39.10 -37.29 4.52
CA SER A 28 -40.15 -36.85 5.44
C SER A 28 -39.70 -35.64 6.28
N TRP A 29 -38.43 -35.59 6.67
CA TRP A 29 -37.83 -34.44 7.35
C TRP A 29 -37.79 -33.20 6.44
N MET A 30 -37.36 -33.37 5.18
CA MET A 30 -37.36 -32.29 4.19
C MET A 30 -38.77 -31.82 3.87
N ALA A 31 -39.74 -32.71 3.72
CA ALA A 31 -41.14 -32.35 3.49
C ALA A 31 -41.72 -31.53 4.65
N LYS A 32 -41.45 -31.93 5.91
CA LYS A 32 -41.86 -31.18 7.10
C LYS A 32 -41.21 -29.80 7.21
N ARG A 33 -39.98 -29.66 6.68
CA ARG A 33 -39.20 -28.41 6.73
C ARG A 33 -39.12 -27.69 5.39
N GLN A 34 -39.92 -28.07 4.40
CA GLN A 34 -39.78 -27.59 3.02
C GLN A 34 -39.81 -26.06 2.95
N LYS A 35 -40.72 -25.40 3.68
CA LYS A 35 -40.77 -23.94 3.74
C LYS A 35 -39.50 -23.30 4.33
N GLN A 36 -38.93 -23.90 5.37
CA GLN A 36 -37.69 -23.43 6.00
C GLN A 36 -36.49 -23.65 5.07
N LEU A 37 -36.43 -24.79 4.38
CA LEU A 37 -35.37 -25.11 3.42
C LEU A 37 -35.43 -24.21 2.18
N VAL A 38 -36.63 -23.94 1.65
CA VAL A 38 -36.82 -22.98 0.55
C VAL A 38 -36.42 -21.58 0.99
N LEU A 39 -36.84 -21.13 2.18
CA LEU A 39 -36.46 -19.82 2.70
C LEU A 39 -34.93 -19.71 2.88
N ALA A 40 -34.29 -20.75 3.42
CA ALA A 40 -32.84 -20.79 3.58
C ALA A 40 -32.11 -20.79 2.22
N ALA A 41 -32.61 -21.53 1.24
CA ALA A 41 -32.06 -21.54 -0.11
C ALA A 41 -32.19 -20.17 -0.80
N VAL A 42 -33.35 -19.51 -0.69
CA VAL A 42 -33.56 -18.15 -1.21
C VAL A 42 -32.66 -17.15 -0.50
N ALA A 43 -32.50 -17.24 0.82
CA ALA A 43 -31.61 -16.38 1.57
C ALA A 43 -30.14 -16.57 1.14
N LEU A 44 -29.70 -17.82 0.96
CA LEU A 44 -28.37 -18.15 0.45
C LEU A 44 -28.13 -17.60 -0.96
N LEU A 45 -29.10 -17.77 -1.87
CA LEU A 45 -29.01 -17.22 -3.23
C LEU A 45 -28.99 -15.69 -3.22
N GLY A 46 -29.79 -15.05 -2.36
CA GLY A 46 -29.77 -13.61 -2.16
C GLY A 46 -28.41 -13.11 -1.67
N LEU A 47 -27.82 -13.77 -0.66
CA LEU A 47 -26.48 -13.45 -0.16
C LEU A 47 -25.41 -13.66 -1.24
N ALA A 48 -25.49 -14.74 -2.02
CA ALA A 48 -24.58 -15.00 -3.12
C ALA A 48 -24.69 -13.93 -4.22
N ALA A 49 -25.90 -13.52 -4.58
CA ALA A 49 -26.14 -12.46 -5.56
C ALA A 49 -25.60 -11.10 -5.07
N ILE A 50 -25.76 -10.78 -3.78
CA ILE A 50 -25.17 -9.58 -3.17
C ILE A 50 -23.63 -9.65 -3.22
N ALA A 51 -23.04 -10.80 -2.88
CA ALA A 51 -21.59 -10.98 -2.92
C ALA A 51 -21.02 -10.82 -4.34
N VAL A 52 -21.68 -11.41 -5.35
CA VAL A 52 -21.29 -11.29 -6.77
C VAL A 52 -21.49 -9.86 -7.29
N GLY A 53 -22.61 -9.23 -6.94
CA GLY A 53 -22.87 -7.82 -7.30
C GLY A 53 -21.83 -6.89 -6.68
N ALA A 54 -21.49 -7.09 -5.41
CA ALA A 54 -20.45 -6.34 -4.72
C ALA A 54 -19.06 -6.57 -5.35
N SER A 55 -18.70 -7.81 -5.67
CA SER A 55 -17.42 -8.10 -6.33
C SER A 55 -17.32 -7.45 -7.71
N TYR A 56 -18.40 -7.49 -8.50
CA TYR A 56 -18.44 -6.86 -9.82
C TYR A 56 -18.23 -5.34 -9.75
N VAL A 57 -18.93 -4.65 -8.85
CA VAL A 57 -18.77 -3.20 -8.64
C VAL A 57 -17.37 -2.84 -8.14
N MET A 58 -16.82 -3.67 -7.25
CA MET A 58 -15.45 -3.48 -6.75
C MET A 58 -14.40 -3.68 -7.85
N ASP A 59 -14.57 -4.68 -8.72
CA ASP A 59 -13.63 -4.97 -9.80
C ASP A 59 -13.68 -3.91 -10.91
N SER A 60 -14.87 -3.45 -11.29
CA SER A 60 -14.99 -2.31 -12.23
C SER A 60 -14.36 -1.03 -11.64
N GLY A 61 -14.55 -0.79 -10.34
CA GLY A 61 -13.93 0.33 -9.64
C GLY A 61 -12.41 0.23 -9.58
N ARG A 62 -11.85 -0.99 -9.48
CA ARG A 62 -10.39 -1.22 -9.51
C ARG A 62 -9.79 -0.96 -10.88
N GLU A 63 -10.48 -1.34 -11.95
CA GLU A 63 -10.02 -1.10 -13.32
C GLU A 63 -9.97 0.40 -13.63
N GLU A 64 -11.04 1.13 -13.30
CA GLU A 64 -11.07 2.59 -13.48
C GLU A 64 -10.01 3.29 -12.64
N ALA A 65 -9.86 2.90 -11.37
CA ALA A 65 -8.83 3.45 -10.48
C ALA A 65 -7.41 3.17 -11.00
N GLY A 66 -7.18 1.98 -11.55
CA GLY A 66 -5.91 1.62 -12.19
C GLY A 66 -5.63 2.44 -13.44
N GLY A 67 -6.63 2.64 -14.29
CA GLY A 67 -6.52 3.48 -15.49
C GLY A 67 -6.25 4.96 -15.18
N LEU A 68 -6.87 5.50 -14.12
CA LEU A 68 -6.58 6.86 -13.66
C LEU A 68 -5.19 6.95 -13.01
N LEU A 69 -4.78 5.96 -12.22
CA LEU A 69 -3.43 5.92 -11.65
C LEU A 69 -2.37 5.85 -12.77
N TYR A 70 -2.63 5.08 -13.82
CA TYR A 70 -1.74 5.03 -14.99
C TYR A 70 -1.52 6.42 -15.58
N LYS A 71 -2.57 7.25 -15.70
CA LYS A 71 -2.41 8.63 -16.19
C LYS A 71 -1.55 9.49 -15.27
N ALA A 72 -1.69 9.33 -13.95
CA ALA A 72 -0.85 10.04 -12.99
C ALA A 72 0.63 9.59 -13.08
N LEU A 73 0.87 8.29 -13.23
CA LEU A 73 2.21 7.74 -13.44
C LEU A 73 2.80 8.17 -14.79
N ASP A 74 1.99 8.22 -15.84
CA ASP A 74 2.41 8.65 -17.17
C ASP A 74 2.84 10.13 -17.16
N ALA A 75 2.05 10.99 -16.51
CA ALA A 75 2.42 12.38 -16.26
C ALA A 75 3.73 12.50 -15.46
N ALA A 76 3.90 11.71 -14.40
CA ALA A 76 5.11 11.72 -13.59
C ALA A 76 6.34 11.21 -14.37
N SER A 77 6.14 10.29 -15.31
CA SER A 77 7.19 9.76 -16.19
C SER A 77 7.55 10.67 -17.36
N GLY A 78 6.77 11.73 -17.60
CA GLY A 78 7.04 12.67 -18.68
C GLY A 78 8.32 13.46 -18.47
N GLU A 79 8.87 13.96 -19.57
CA GLU A 79 10.17 14.65 -19.59
C GLU A 79 9.98 16.16 -19.73
N VAL A 80 10.86 16.93 -19.09
CA VAL A 80 10.90 18.38 -19.27
C VAL A 80 11.90 18.70 -20.39
N SER A 81 11.40 19.12 -21.55
CA SER A 81 12.24 19.47 -22.68
C SER A 81 11.68 20.65 -23.45
N SER A 82 12.55 21.61 -23.77
CA SER A 82 12.24 22.72 -24.67
C SER A 82 12.35 22.35 -26.15
N VAL A 83 12.85 21.14 -26.47
CA VAL A 83 13.07 20.65 -27.83
C VAL A 83 12.30 19.33 -28.03
N PRO A 84 11.67 19.11 -29.20
CA PRO A 84 11.04 17.83 -29.50
C PRO A 84 12.06 16.68 -29.41
N LEU A 85 11.71 15.63 -28.68
CA LEU A 85 12.49 14.41 -28.60
C LEU A 85 11.95 13.41 -29.64
N PRO A 86 12.72 13.06 -30.69
CA PRO A 86 12.28 12.10 -31.70
C PRO A 86 12.02 10.73 -31.07
N ASN A 87 10.94 10.07 -31.47
CA ASN A 87 10.54 8.74 -30.98
C ASN A 87 10.29 8.66 -29.46
N PHE A 88 9.95 9.79 -28.83
CA PHE A 88 9.56 9.82 -27.42
C PHE A 88 8.05 9.62 -27.28
N ASP A 89 7.66 8.58 -26.53
CA ASP A 89 6.27 8.12 -26.39
C ASP A 89 5.60 8.57 -25.08
N ARG A 90 6.28 9.40 -24.30
CA ARG A 90 5.78 9.96 -23.03
C ARG A 90 5.41 11.44 -23.15
N PRO A 91 4.62 11.97 -22.20
CA PRO A 91 4.32 13.39 -22.15
C PRO A 91 5.60 14.23 -22.13
N LEU A 92 5.60 15.32 -22.91
CA LEU A 92 6.64 16.34 -22.89
C LEU A 92 6.07 17.61 -22.28
N TYR A 93 6.76 18.13 -21.28
CA TYR A 93 6.40 19.36 -20.59
C TYR A 93 7.43 20.43 -20.87
N LYS A 94 7.01 21.70 -20.94
CA LYS A 94 7.93 22.81 -21.19
C LYS A 94 8.74 23.17 -19.96
N THR A 95 8.16 22.95 -18.79
CA THR A 95 8.75 23.31 -17.50
C THR A 95 8.47 22.23 -16.46
N LEU A 96 9.28 22.21 -15.41
CA LEU A 96 9.03 21.38 -14.24
C LEU A 96 7.67 21.72 -13.61
N ASP A 97 7.34 23.01 -13.52
CA ASP A 97 6.08 23.46 -12.91
C ASP A 97 4.87 22.87 -13.65
N GLU A 98 4.87 22.94 -14.98
CA GLU A 98 3.81 22.34 -15.82
C GLU A 98 3.68 20.83 -15.62
N LYS A 99 4.81 20.12 -15.55
CA LYS A 99 4.84 18.67 -15.29
C LYS A 99 4.21 18.34 -13.94
N GLU A 100 4.71 18.95 -12.87
CA GLU A 100 4.27 18.61 -11.52
C GLU A 100 2.81 19.01 -11.26
N ARG A 101 2.33 20.10 -11.90
CA ARG A 101 0.91 20.44 -11.89
C ARG A 101 0.04 19.42 -12.61
N ALA A 102 0.52 18.85 -13.71
CA ALA A 102 -0.18 17.76 -14.39
C ALA A 102 -0.22 16.47 -13.54
N VAL A 103 0.85 16.17 -12.81
CA VAL A 103 0.88 15.06 -11.84
C VAL A 103 -0.16 15.27 -10.74
N ILE A 104 -0.21 16.46 -10.13
CA ILE A 104 -1.18 16.81 -9.08
C ILE A 104 -2.62 16.69 -9.60
N ASP A 105 -2.93 17.23 -10.78
CA ASP A 105 -4.27 17.12 -11.38
C ASP A 105 -4.66 15.67 -11.66
N ALA A 106 -3.75 14.85 -12.20
CA ALA A 106 -4.03 13.44 -12.47
C ALA A 106 -4.19 12.62 -11.17
N ALA A 107 -3.33 12.85 -10.18
CA ALA A 107 -3.37 12.16 -8.90
C ALA A 107 -4.62 12.52 -8.07
N SER A 108 -5.00 13.80 -8.03
CA SER A 108 -6.21 14.26 -7.33
C SER A 108 -7.48 13.60 -7.89
N LYS A 109 -7.59 13.45 -9.22
CA LYS A 109 -8.71 12.71 -9.85
C LYS A 109 -8.83 11.27 -9.38
N VAL A 110 -7.71 10.57 -9.16
CA VAL A 110 -7.73 9.21 -8.58
C VAL A 110 -8.28 9.24 -7.17
N ARG A 111 -7.81 10.17 -6.34
CA ARG A 111 -8.22 10.30 -4.94
C ARG A 111 -9.68 10.68 -4.78
N GLU A 112 -10.17 11.63 -5.58
CA GLU A 112 -11.55 12.11 -5.53
C GLU A 112 -12.55 11.02 -5.93
N ARG A 113 -12.23 10.20 -6.93
CA ARG A 113 -13.14 9.18 -7.47
C ARG A 113 -13.01 7.82 -6.82
N HIS A 114 -11.82 7.49 -6.32
CA HIS A 114 -11.48 6.16 -5.81
C HIS A 114 -10.80 6.20 -4.44
N ALA A 115 -11.25 7.10 -3.57
CA ALA A 115 -10.78 7.21 -2.19
C ALA A 115 -10.77 5.84 -1.47
N GLY A 116 -9.73 5.60 -0.66
CA GLY A 116 -9.56 4.36 0.10
C GLY A 116 -9.07 3.15 -0.71
N THR A 117 -8.92 3.27 -2.03
CA THR A 117 -8.26 2.23 -2.85
C THR A 117 -6.74 2.33 -2.74
N ARG A 118 -6.03 1.22 -3.03
CA ARG A 118 -4.56 1.25 -3.16
C ARG A 118 -4.10 2.25 -4.21
N ALA A 119 -4.86 2.39 -5.30
CA ALA A 119 -4.54 3.35 -6.34
C ALA A 119 -4.59 4.80 -5.83
N ALA A 120 -5.59 5.15 -5.02
CA ALA A 120 -5.64 6.46 -4.37
C ALA A 120 -4.49 6.66 -3.36
N THR A 121 -4.10 5.62 -2.61
CA THR A 121 -2.91 5.70 -1.74
C THR A 121 -1.64 5.98 -2.55
N THR A 122 -1.39 5.25 -3.64
CA THR A 122 -0.23 5.50 -4.52
C THR A 122 -0.31 6.88 -5.18
N ALA A 123 -1.48 7.31 -5.64
CA ALA A 123 -1.67 8.65 -6.19
C ALA A 123 -1.37 9.75 -5.17
N THR A 124 -1.70 9.53 -3.89
CA THR A 124 -1.38 10.47 -2.80
C THR A 124 0.13 10.65 -2.64
N LEU A 125 0.91 9.57 -2.81
CA LEU A 125 2.38 9.67 -2.79
C LEU A 125 2.90 10.49 -3.99
N LEU A 126 2.39 10.24 -5.20
CA LEU A 126 2.77 11.01 -6.40
C LEU A 126 2.45 12.50 -6.26
N GLU A 127 1.29 12.83 -5.70
CA GLU A 127 0.90 14.21 -5.41
C GLU A 127 1.83 14.86 -4.38
N ALA A 128 2.24 14.11 -3.35
CA ALA A 128 3.19 14.58 -2.35
C ALA A 128 4.57 14.89 -2.96
N ASP A 129 5.08 13.99 -3.80
CA ASP A 129 6.35 14.16 -4.52
C ASP A 129 6.30 15.38 -5.46
N ALA A 130 5.19 15.58 -6.17
CA ALA A 130 4.98 16.74 -7.04
C ALA A 130 4.93 18.05 -6.24
N HIS A 131 4.22 18.09 -5.11
CA HIS A 131 4.24 19.24 -4.21
C HIS A 131 5.63 19.53 -3.65
N LEU A 132 6.41 18.49 -3.32
CA LEU A 132 7.79 18.63 -2.86
C LEU A 132 8.66 19.26 -3.95
N ALA A 133 8.55 18.78 -5.19
CA ALA A 133 9.31 19.31 -6.33
C ALA A 133 8.99 20.78 -6.62
N LEU A 134 7.74 21.21 -6.39
CA LEU A 134 7.30 22.60 -6.53
C LEU A 134 7.68 23.51 -5.34
N GLY A 135 8.26 22.96 -4.28
CA GLY A 135 8.54 23.70 -3.05
C GLY A 135 7.29 24.07 -2.24
N GLU A 136 6.17 23.41 -2.50
CA GLU A 136 4.91 23.61 -1.77
C GLU A 136 4.94 22.80 -0.46
N TRP A 137 5.86 23.16 0.43
CA TRP A 137 6.25 22.33 1.58
C TRP A 137 5.08 21.89 2.46
N ASP A 138 4.14 22.79 2.77
CA ASP A 138 2.98 22.45 3.60
C ASP A 138 2.05 21.43 2.93
N LYS A 139 1.84 21.58 1.62
CA LYS A 139 1.02 20.64 0.84
C LYS A 139 1.72 19.28 0.73
N ALA A 140 3.03 19.28 0.49
CA ALA A 140 3.83 18.06 0.44
C ALA A 140 3.78 17.30 1.78
N ILE A 141 4.01 17.99 2.90
CA ILE A 141 3.94 17.39 4.25
C ILE A 141 2.56 16.77 4.49
N ALA A 142 1.48 17.51 4.20
CA ALA A 142 0.12 17.02 4.39
C ALA A 142 -0.18 15.78 3.52
N ALA A 143 0.27 15.78 2.26
CA ALA A 143 0.07 14.65 1.36
C ALA A 143 0.89 13.41 1.80
N TYR A 144 2.15 13.57 2.20
CA TYR A 144 2.93 12.44 2.74
C TYR A 144 2.33 11.89 4.04
N GLN A 145 1.84 12.75 4.94
CA GLN A 145 1.14 12.30 6.14
C GLN A 145 -0.11 11.48 5.80
N SER A 146 -0.90 11.95 4.81
CA SER A 146 -2.06 11.21 4.33
C SER A 146 -1.67 9.85 3.75
N TYR A 147 -0.61 9.79 2.92
CA TYR A 147 -0.08 8.55 2.39
C TYR A 147 0.36 7.59 3.52
N LEU A 148 1.14 8.06 4.49
CA LEU A 148 1.65 7.24 5.59
C LEU A 148 0.55 6.74 6.54
N ALA A 149 -0.58 7.44 6.61
CA ALA A 149 -1.77 7.05 7.37
C ALA A 149 -2.64 6.03 6.63
N SER A 150 -2.66 6.04 5.30
CA SER A 150 -3.45 5.11 4.47
C SER A 150 -2.63 3.92 3.94
N SER A 151 -1.29 3.98 4.00
CA SER A 151 -0.40 2.89 3.59
C SER A 151 -0.29 1.83 4.69
N PRO A 152 -0.22 0.53 4.33
CA PRO A 152 0.19 -0.52 5.26
C PRO A 152 1.55 -0.23 5.91
N ALA A 153 1.79 -0.82 7.09
CA ALA A 153 3.06 -0.66 7.81
C ALA A 153 4.25 -1.29 7.07
N ASP A 154 3.99 -2.34 6.29
CA ASP A 154 4.94 -3.10 5.46
C ASP A 154 4.95 -2.66 3.99
N ASP A 155 4.31 -1.53 3.65
CA ASP A 155 4.34 -0.98 2.30
C ASP A 155 5.78 -0.69 1.87
N SER A 156 6.19 -1.24 0.73
CA SER A 156 7.54 -1.08 0.18
C SER A 156 7.91 0.38 -0.12
N LEU A 157 6.92 1.25 -0.35
CA LEU A 157 7.11 2.67 -0.64
C LEU A 157 7.10 3.54 0.63
N ARG A 158 6.87 2.94 1.81
CA ARG A 158 6.78 3.69 3.08
C ARG A 158 8.03 4.49 3.39
N PHE A 159 9.22 3.97 3.07
CA PHE A 159 10.47 4.71 3.21
C PHE A 159 10.48 5.97 2.32
N GLY A 160 10.02 5.88 1.07
CA GLY A 160 9.92 7.02 0.17
C GLY A 160 9.01 8.12 0.72
N GLY A 161 7.86 7.74 1.29
CA GLY A 161 6.96 8.69 1.95
C GLY A 161 7.59 9.40 3.15
N LEU A 162 8.37 8.69 3.98
CA LEU A 162 9.08 9.28 5.12
C LEU A 162 10.25 10.17 4.68
N ASP A 163 11.05 9.73 3.70
CA ASP A 163 12.17 10.50 3.15
C ASP A 163 11.66 11.80 2.50
N GLY A 164 10.61 11.72 1.68
CA GLY A 164 9.95 12.88 1.08
C GLY A 164 9.37 13.85 2.11
N MET A 165 8.68 13.32 3.14
CA MET A 165 8.16 14.15 4.24
C MET A 165 9.28 14.88 4.99
N ALA A 166 10.38 14.19 5.30
CA ALA A 166 11.52 14.79 5.97
C ALA A 166 12.18 15.88 5.10
N ARG A 167 12.29 15.66 3.79
CA ARG A 167 12.78 16.67 2.82
C ARG A 167 11.85 17.88 2.75
N ALA A 168 10.54 17.69 2.76
CA ALA A 168 9.58 18.79 2.77
C ALA A 168 9.67 19.61 4.07
N GLN A 169 9.80 18.93 5.22
CA GLN A 169 10.02 19.58 6.52
C GLN A 169 11.33 20.37 6.53
N GLU A 170 12.40 19.80 5.98
CA GLU A 170 13.67 20.50 5.83
C GLU A 170 13.58 21.71 4.90
N GLY A 171 12.88 21.58 3.76
CA GLY A 171 12.63 22.68 2.83
C GLY A 171 11.85 23.83 3.48
N LYS A 172 10.91 23.50 4.38
CA LYS A 172 10.19 24.45 5.23
C LYS A 172 11.07 25.10 6.31
N GLY A 173 12.25 24.54 6.58
CA GLY A 173 13.15 24.97 7.65
C GLY A 173 12.90 24.32 9.01
N ASP A 174 11.98 23.36 9.10
CA ASP A 174 11.72 22.59 10.33
C ASP A 174 12.69 21.40 10.43
N LEU A 175 13.94 21.73 10.74
CA LEU A 175 15.02 20.74 10.86
C LEU A 175 14.80 19.77 12.01
N ALA A 176 14.06 20.17 13.05
CA ALA A 176 13.74 19.30 14.18
C ALA A 176 12.75 18.21 13.76
N ALA A 177 11.67 18.59 13.06
CA ALA A 177 10.71 17.63 12.53
C ALA A 177 11.34 16.72 11.48
N ALA A 178 12.16 17.26 10.57
CA ALA A 178 12.88 16.46 9.57
C ALA A 178 13.77 15.39 10.22
N ALA A 179 14.55 15.74 11.25
CA ALA A 179 15.38 14.79 11.97
C ALA A 179 14.56 13.70 12.70
N ALA A 180 13.37 14.05 13.22
CA ALA A 180 12.46 13.09 13.84
C ALA A 180 11.83 12.14 12.82
N THR A 181 11.47 12.64 11.63
CA THR A 181 10.93 11.81 10.55
C THR A 181 11.98 10.83 10.03
N PHE A 182 13.24 11.25 9.89
CA PHE A 182 14.32 10.32 9.54
C PHE A 182 14.63 9.29 10.64
N GLU A 183 14.46 9.64 11.90
CA GLU A 183 14.53 8.66 13.00
C GLU A 183 13.46 7.57 12.82
N ASN A 184 12.22 7.96 12.53
CA ASN A 184 11.15 7.01 12.24
C ASN A 184 11.45 6.16 11.00
N ALA A 185 12.03 6.76 9.95
CA ALA A 185 12.45 6.03 8.76
C ALA A 185 13.56 5.00 9.03
N SER A 186 14.39 5.22 10.06
CA SER A 186 15.45 4.29 10.44
C SER A 186 14.92 2.98 11.04
N ALA A 187 13.65 2.94 11.45
CA ALA A 187 12.99 1.71 11.88
C ALA A 187 12.76 0.71 10.73
N ILE A 188 12.86 1.15 9.47
CA ILE A 188 12.74 0.27 8.30
C ILE A 188 14.11 -0.37 8.04
N SER A 189 14.27 -1.64 8.44
CA SER A 189 15.56 -2.34 8.49
C SER A 189 16.42 -2.19 7.23
N PHE A 190 15.82 -2.32 6.04
CA PHE A 190 16.54 -2.22 4.77
C PHE A 190 17.12 -0.81 4.51
N PHE A 191 16.46 0.24 5.03
CA PHE A 191 16.85 1.64 4.84
C PHE A 191 17.43 2.28 6.10
N LYS A 192 17.64 1.52 7.17
CA LYS A 192 18.06 2.02 8.48
C LYS A 192 19.27 2.95 8.39
N ASP A 193 20.34 2.48 7.75
CA ASP A 193 21.59 3.23 7.67
C ASP A 193 21.44 4.46 6.76
N ARG A 194 20.64 4.35 5.69
CA ARG A 194 20.36 5.49 4.81
C ARG A 194 19.60 6.58 5.56
N ALA A 195 18.56 6.22 6.31
CA ALA A 195 17.79 7.16 7.11
C ALA A 195 18.65 7.80 8.22
N THR A 196 19.51 7.00 8.86
CA THR A 196 20.44 7.46 9.90
C THR A 196 21.43 8.49 9.33
N LEU A 197 21.94 8.24 8.12
CA LEU A 197 22.85 9.13 7.41
C LEU A 197 22.19 10.47 7.04
N GLU A 198 20.93 10.45 6.59
CA GLU A 198 20.16 11.66 6.30
C GLU A 198 19.77 12.42 7.57
N ARG A 199 19.41 11.70 8.65
CA ARG A 199 19.17 12.30 9.97
C ARG A 199 20.40 13.06 10.45
N ALA A 200 21.59 12.45 10.36
CA ALA A 200 22.84 13.10 10.75
C ALA A 200 23.09 14.38 9.95
N ARG A 201 22.80 14.38 8.64
CA ARG A 201 22.91 15.57 7.77
C ARG A 201 22.01 16.69 8.25
N VAL A 202 20.74 16.39 8.54
CA VAL A 202 19.77 17.38 9.05
C VAL A 202 20.19 17.90 10.43
N LEU A 203 20.63 17.03 11.33
CA LEU A 203 21.13 17.43 12.66
C LEU A 203 22.34 18.36 12.56
N ALA A 204 23.28 18.08 11.66
CA ALA A 204 24.42 18.94 11.41
C ALA A 204 23.99 20.32 10.90
N ARG A 205 23.04 20.37 9.95
CA ARG A 205 22.46 21.61 9.44
C ARG A 205 21.72 22.39 10.54
N ALA A 206 21.13 21.70 11.50
CA ALA A 206 20.48 22.29 12.67
C ALA A 206 21.46 22.76 13.76
N GLY A 207 22.78 22.67 13.53
CA GLY A 207 23.81 23.02 14.50
C GLY A 207 24.02 21.99 15.62
N LYS A 208 23.27 20.87 15.60
CA LYS A 208 23.36 19.78 16.58
C LYS A 208 24.50 18.82 16.23
N LYS A 209 25.73 19.35 16.19
CA LYS A 209 26.92 18.61 15.72
C LYS A 209 27.19 17.34 16.51
N ASP A 210 27.01 17.35 17.83
CA ASP A 210 27.26 16.16 18.65
C ASP A 210 26.25 15.05 18.39
N ASP A 211 24.98 15.39 18.19
CA ASP A 211 23.95 14.42 17.83
C ASP A 211 24.17 13.88 16.41
N ALA A 212 24.63 14.72 15.48
CA ALA A 212 25.00 14.29 14.14
C ALA A 212 26.16 13.29 14.17
N LYS A 213 27.21 13.54 14.99
CA LYS A 213 28.33 12.61 15.16
C LYS A 213 27.86 11.26 15.71
N LYS A 214 27.06 11.27 16.78
CA LYS A 214 26.48 10.04 17.36
C LYS A 214 25.68 9.23 16.34
N ALA A 215 24.89 9.89 15.50
CA ALA A 215 24.14 9.21 14.45
C ALA A 215 25.06 8.56 13.40
N LEU A 216 26.12 9.24 12.96
CA LEU A 216 27.08 8.69 12.01
C LEU A 216 27.87 7.51 12.60
N GLU A 217 28.25 7.60 13.88
CA GLU A 217 28.95 6.53 14.60
C GLU A 217 28.09 5.27 14.80
N ALA A 218 26.76 5.42 14.77
CA ALA A 218 25.82 4.30 14.90
C ALA A 218 25.66 3.48 13.60
N ILE A 219 26.17 3.96 12.47
CA ILE A 219 26.15 3.22 11.19
C ILE A 219 27.13 2.05 11.28
N ALA A 220 26.65 0.84 10.98
CA ALA A 220 27.44 -0.39 11.09
C ALA A 220 28.68 -0.34 10.18
N LYS A 221 29.78 -0.95 10.60
CA LYS A 221 31.04 -0.96 9.83
C LYS A 221 30.93 -1.74 8.52
N GLU A 222 30.05 -2.74 8.51
CA GLU A 222 29.73 -3.60 7.37
C GLU A 222 28.70 -2.95 6.43
N SER A 223 28.14 -1.80 6.82
CA SER A 223 27.21 -1.06 5.98
C SER A 223 27.89 -0.60 4.69
N PRO A 224 27.23 -0.70 3.53
CA PRO A 224 27.70 -0.05 2.31
C PRO A 224 27.89 1.48 2.46
N LEU A 225 27.25 2.09 3.47
CA LEU A 225 27.33 3.53 3.76
C LEU A 225 28.41 3.88 4.80
N ALA A 226 29.15 2.91 5.34
CA ALA A 226 30.14 3.15 6.38
C ALA A 226 31.24 4.15 5.96
N GLY A 227 31.72 4.04 4.72
CA GLY A 227 32.73 4.96 4.18
C GLY A 227 32.22 6.41 4.10
N GLU A 228 30.99 6.60 3.61
CA GLU A 228 30.36 7.92 3.56
C GLU A 228 30.11 8.48 4.97
N ALA A 229 29.70 7.63 5.92
CA ALA A 229 29.50 8.03 7.30
C ALA A 229 30.81 8.55 7.94
N GLN A 230 31.93 7.86 7.72
CA GLN A 230 33.25 8.29 8.20
C GLN A 230 33.70 9.61 7.58
N GLU A 231 33.49 9.81 6.28
CA GLU A 231 33.82 11.07 5.60
C GLU A 231 33.02 12.25 6.19
N ARG A 232 31.71 12.06 6.40
CA ARG A 232 30.85 13.07 7.04
C ARG A 232 31.28 13.34 8.48
N LEU A 233 31.68 12.31 9.23
CA LEU A 233 32.14 12.43 10.61
C LEU A 233 33.44 13.27 10.69
N ALA A 234 34.40 13.00 9.80
CA ALA A 234 35.64 13.75 9.70
C ALA A 234 35.40 15.24 9.40
N ARG A 235 34.48 15.55 8.48
CA ARG A 235 34.09 16.93 8.16
C ARG A 235 33.47 17.69 9.35
N LEU A 236 32.74 17.01 10.23
CA LEU A 236 32.20 17.61 11.47
C LEU A 236 33.27 17.85 12.54
N GLY A 237 34.42 17.19 12.44
CA GLY A 237 35.57 17.33 13.35
C GLY A 237 36.63 18.33 12.90
N ALA A 238 36.72 18.60 11.59
CA ALA A 238 37.58 19.65 11.04
C ALA A 238 37.06 21.03 11.48
N LYS A 239 37.91 21.81 12.16
CA LYS A 239 37.64 23.18 12.59
C LYS A 239 38.12 24.17 11.54
#